data_AF-A0A2A5RKJ1-F1
#
_entry.id   AF-A0A2A5RKJ1-F1
#
_cell.length_a   1.000
_cell.length_b   1.000
_cell.length_c   1.000
_cell.angle_alpha   90.00
_cell.angle_beta   90.00
_cell.angle_gamma   90.00
#
_symmetry.space_group_name_H-M   'P 1'
#
loop_
_entity.id
_entity.type
_entity.pdbx_description
1 polymer ?
#
loop_
_entity_poly.entity_id
_entity_poly.type
_entity_poly.pdbx_seq_one_letter_code
_entity_poly.pdbx_strand_id
1 'polypeptide(L)' 'MTLAEAITKFSIEVLQLDETKNSPEMVAAITELLKISRVNQI' A
#
# COMPACT_ATOMS: atom_id res chain seq x y z
N MET A 1 -4.68 -6.92 -15.21
CA MET A 1 -4.23 -6.48 -13.87
C MET A 1 -2.75 -6.20 -13.95
N THR A 2 -2.34 -4.96 -13.76
CA THR A 2 -0.93 -4.56 -13.73
C THR A 2 -0.33 -4.81 -12.35
N LEU A 3 1.00 -4.84 -12.24
CA LEU A 3 1.68 -4.94 -10.94
C LEU A 3 1.32 -3.75 -10.04
N ALA A 4 1.18 -2.55 -10.61
CA ALA A 4 0.78 -1.36 -9.87
C ALA A 4 -0.64 -1.50 -9.30
N GLU A 5 -1.59 -2.02 -10.09
CA GLU A 5 -2.96 -2.30 -9.62
C GLU A 5 -2.98 -3.37 -8.51
N ALA A 6 -2.15 -4.42 -8.63
CA ALA A 6 -2.02 -5.46 -7.61
C ALA A 6 -1.51 -4.89 -6.28
N ILE A 7 -0.46 -4.08 -6.33
CA ILE A 7 0.13 -3.43 -5.15
C ILE A 7 -0.87 -2.46 -4.53
N THR A 8 -1.54 -1.64 -5.34
CA THR A 8 -2.54 -0.70 -4.84
C THR A 8 -3.70 -1.41 -4.14
N LYS A 9 -4.23 -2.48 -4.73
CA LYS A 9 -5.31 -3.27 -4.13
C LYS A 9 -4.87 -3.90 -2.80
N PHE A 10 -3.71 -4.57 -2.79
CA PHE A 10 -3.14 -5.17 -1.58
C PHE A 10 -2.96 -4.12 -0.46
N SER A 11 -2.34 -2.99 -0.77
CA SER A 11 -2.08 -1.92 0.21
C SER A 11 -3.38 -1.39 0.83
N ILE A 12 -4.44 -1.24 0.04
CA ILE A 12 -5.76 -0.79 0.54
C ILE A 12 -6.38 -1.85 1.46
N GLU A 13 -6.37 -3.11 1.03
CA GLU A 13 -6.92 -4.23 1.83
C GLU A 13 -6.18 -4.36 3.16
N VAL A 14 -4.85 -4.27 3.14
CA VAL A 14 -4.05 -4.34 4.37
C VAL A 14 -4.33 -3.15 5.27
N LEU A 15 -4.49 -1.92 4.78
CA LEU A 15 -4.81 -0.75 5.60
C LEU A 15 -6.19 -0.78 6.27
N GLN A 16 -7.08 -1.69 5.85
CA GLN A 16 -8.39 -1.85 6.47
C GLN A 16 -8.36 -2.80 7.69
N LEU A 17 -7.27 -3.55 7.87
CA LEU A 17 -7.10 -4.47 9.00
C LEU A 17 -6.89 -3.70 10.31
N ASP A 18 -7.44 -4.21 11.41
CA ASP A 18 -7.33 -3.56 12.72
C ASP A 18 -5.89 -3.46 13.23
N GLU A 19 -5.03 -4.40 12.86
CA GLU A 19 -3.62 -4.45 13.29
C GLU A 19 -2.76 -3.38 12.60
N THR A 20 -3.16 -2.96 11.40
CA THR A 20 -2.38 -2.08 10.54
C THR A 20 -2.90 -0.65 10.54
N LYS A 21 -4.23 -0.45 10.56
CA LYS A 21 -4.86 0.88 10.57
C LYS A 21 -4.59 1.66 11.84
N ASN A 22 -4.33 0.94 12.93
CA ASN A 22 -4.04 1.51 14.25
C ASN A 22 -2.54 1.59 14.55
N SER A 23 -1.67 1.09 13.67
CA SER A 23 -0.21 1.21 13.81
C SER A 23 0.32 2.27 12.84
N PRO A 24 0.77 3.44 13.35
CA PRO A 24 1.34 4.50 12.53
C PRO A 24 2.53 4.03 11.67
N GLU A 25 3.36 3.13 12.20
CA GLU A 25 4.52 2.56 11.51
C GLU A 25 4.08 1.71 10.30
N MET A 26 3.03 0.90 10.47
CA MET A 26 2.46 0.08 9.39
C MET A 26 1.80 0.95 8.32
N VAL A 27 1.05 1.98 8.72
CA VAL A 27 0.46 2.95 7.78
C VAL A 27 1.56 3.65 6.98
N ALA A 28 2.66 4.05 7.62
CA ALA A 28 3.79 4.67 6.94
C ALA A 28 4.45 3.73 5.93
N ALA A 29 4.72 2.47 6.32
CA ALA A 29 5.33 1.48 5.44
C ALA A 29 4.47 1.17 4.19
N ILE A 30 3.15 1.01 4.38
CA ILE A 30 2.22 0.77 3.27
C ILE A 30 2.08 1.99 2.37
N THR A 31 2.15 3.20 2.94
CA THR A 31 2.13 4.46 2.18
C THR A 31 3.39 4.60 1.30
N GLU A 32 4.57 4.23 1.80
CA GLU A 32 5.79 4.20 0.98
C GLU A 32 5.71 3.17 -0.15
N LEU A 33 5.16 1.99 0.11
CA LEU A 33 4.93 0.96 -0.92
C LEU A 33 4.03 1.49 -2.07
N LEU A 34 3.00 2.26 -1.74
CA LEU A 34 2.12 2.91 -2.71
C LEU A 34 2.82 3.99 -3.54
N LYS A 35 3.86 4.64 -3.02
CA LYS A 35 4.65 5.62 -3.78
C LYS A 35 5.51 4.91 -4.83
N ILE A 36 6.13 3.80 -4.46
CA ILE A 36 6.97 3.00 -5.38
C ILE A 36 6.13 2.47 -6.56
N SER A 37 4.91 1.99 -6.30
CA SER A 37 4.04 1.48 -7.36
C SER A 37 3.63 2.55 -8.38
N ARG A 38 3.59 3.83 -7.99
CA ARG A 38 3.30 4.97 -8.87
C ARG A 38 4.51 5.45 -9.66
N VAL A 39 5.73 5.32 -9.12
CA VAL A 39 6.97 5.74 -9.81
C VAL A 39 7.34 4.80 -10.95
N ASN A 40 6.94 3.52 -10.89
CA ASN A 40 7.20 2.53 -11.94
C ASN A 40 6.23 2.60 -13.15
N GLN A 41 5.43 3.66 -13.30
CA GLN A 41 4.59 3.91 -14.48
C GLN A 41 5.22 4.85 -15.53
N ILE A 42 6.55 4.98 -15.54
CA ILE A 42 7.30 5.69 -16.60
C ILE A 42 7.54 4.77 -17.79
#